data_AF-A0A953RCF5-F1
#
_entry.id   AF-A0A953RCF5-F1
#
_cell.length_a   1.000
_cell.length_b   1.000
_cell.length_c   1.000
_cell.angle_alpha   90.00
_cell.angle_beta   90.00
_cell.angle_gamma   90.00
#
_symmetry.space_group_name_H-M   'P 1'
#
loop_
_entity.id
_entity.type
_entity.pdbx_description
1 polymer ?
#
loop_
_entity_poly.entity_id
_entity_poly.type
_entity_poly.pdbx_seq_one_letter_code
_entity_poly.pdbx_strand_id
1 'polypeptide(L)'
;MPSFIAYISPTQINALVGGTIDTSHGFAGLSFTAPVEILTAQGRSDPLLVTRQQCCAPGLFRYPAAGGKYVVAQTPDGVFIGPPGLVPGLSTRPARPGEMVTMYGTGFGPTNPPIPPGTAAFAPAVTTYPVLLETDSFMVTPSWAGLIGPGLYQLNVVVPDVPDGDYRFNPRAAASDGADAWITIRR
;
A
#
# COMPACT_ATOMS: atom_id res chain seq x y z
N MET A 1 -6.89 -19.21 10.78
CA MET A 1 -5.97 -19.45 9.63
C MET A 1 -4.59 -18.91 10.00
N PRO A 2 -3.49 -19.53 9.55
CA PRO A 2 -2.15 -19.01 9.75
C PRO A 2 -1.95 -17.68 9.00
N SER A 3 -1.08 -16.82 9.53
CA SER A 3 -0.79 -15.47 9.03
C SER A 3 0.68 -15.37 8.61
N PHE A 4 0.99 -14.50 7.65
CA PHE A 4 2.37 -14.11 7.40
C PHE A 4 2.83 -13.17 8.50
N ILE A 5 3.90 -13.57 9.18
CA ILE A 5 4.48 -12.87 10.32
C ILE A 5 5.88 -12.37 9.97
N ALA A 6 6.21 -11.18 10.45
CA ALA A 6 7.55 -10.63 10.44
C ALA A 6 7.94 -10.31 11.89
N TYR A 7 9.05 -10.89 12.34
CA TYR A 7 9.63 -10.56 13.64
C TYR A 7 10.35 -9.21 13.56
N ILE A 8 10.05 -8.31 14.51
CA ILE A 8 10.67 -6.98 14.58
C ILE A 8 11.64 -6.91 15.76
N SER A 9 11.20 -7.35 16.94
CA SER A 9 11.99 -7.35 18.17
C SER A 9 11.40 -8.35 19.19
N PRO A 10 12.05 -8.62 20.34
CA PRO A 10 11.51 -9.54 21.34
C PRO A 10 10.11 -9.18 21.85
N THR A 11 9.70 -7.92 21.70
CA THR A 11 8.40 -7.42 22.14
C THR A 11 7.46 -7.04 20.99
N GLN A 12 7.86 -7.26 19.72
CA GLN A 12 7.07 -6.82 18.57
C GLN A 12 7.16 -7.80 17.38
N ILE A 13 5.98 -8.15 16.87
CA ILE A 13 5.78 -8.80 15.58
C ILE A 13 4.84 -7.96 14.73
N ASN A 14 5.00 -8.04 13.41
CA ASN A 14 4.00 -7.59 12.46
C ASN A 14 3.36 -8.83 11.84
N ALA A 15 2.04 -8.81 11.63
CA ALA A 15 1.31 -9.93 11.06
C ALA A 15 0.24 -9.44 10.06
N LEU A 16 0.03 -10.19 8.98
CA LEU A 16 -1.07 -9.94 8.05
C LEU A 16 -2.34 -10.60 8.57
N VAL A 17 -3.21 -9.80 9.18
CA VAL A 17 -4.47 -10.31 9.72
C VAL A 17 -5.51 -10.35 8.62
N GLY A 18 -6.00 -11.55 8.33
CA GLY A 18 -7.20 -11.75 7.53
C GLY A 18 -8.44 -11.63 8.39
N GLY A 19 -9.50 -11.04 7.86
CA GLY A 19 -10.74 -10.85 8.58
C GLY A 19 -11.91 -10.69 7.62
N THR A 20 -13.11 -10.66 8.19
CA THR A 20 -14.33 -10.46 7.43
C THR A 20 -14.56 -8.96 7.30
N ILE A 21 -14.82 -8.51 6.06
CA ILE A 21 -15.26 -7.15 5.79
C ILE A 21 -16.77 -7.14 5.90
N ASP A 22 -17.31 -6.34 6.82
CA ASP A 22 -18.74 -6.09 6.89
C ASP A 22 -19.14 -5.10 5.79
N THR A 23 -19.96 -5.56 4.83
CA THR A 23 -20.44 -4.75 3.70
C THR A 23 -21.86 -4.20 3.91
N SER A 24 -22.48 -4.44 5.06
CA SER A 24 -23.90 -4.11 5.31
C SER A 24 -24.23 -2.61 5.22
N HIS A 25 -23.22 -1.75 5.31
CA HIS A 25 -23.37 -0.29 5.33
C HIS A 25 -22.76 0.41 4.08
N GLY A 26 -22.50 -0.32 2.99
CA GLY A 26 -21.86 0.23 1.79
C GLY A 26 -20.41 0.67 2.04
N PHE A 27 -19.78 1.35 1.05
CA PHE A 27 -18.34 1.68 1.10
C PHE A 27 -17.91 2.54 2.30
N ALA A 28 -18.83 3.34 2.85
CA ALA A 28 -18.56 4.27 3.95
C ALA A 28 -18.60 3.61 5.35
N GLY A 29 -19.23 2.43 5.47
CA GLY A 29 -19.37 1.72 6.74
C GLY A 29 -18.65 0.37 6.77
N LEU A 30 -17.67 0.17 5.88
CA LEU A 30 -16.92 -1.08 5.83
C LEU A 30 -16.04 -1.22 7.07
N SER A 31 -16.35 -2.18 7.94
CA SER A 31 -15.55 -2.50 9.12
C SER A 31 -14.82 -3.83 8.95
N PHE A 32 -13.66 -3.93 9.59
CA PHE A 32 -12.85 -5.14 9.65
C PHE A 32 -12.81 -5.63 11.10
N THR A 33 -13.11 -6.90 11.33
CA THR A 33 -12.89 -7.52 12.65
C THR A 33 -12.27 -8.90 12.46
N ALA A 34 -11.23 -9.18 13.26
CA ALA A 34 -10.59 -10.48 13.29
C ALA A 34 -10.11 -10.82 14.71
N PRO A 35 -10.43 -12.02 15.24
CA PRO A 35 -9.75 -12.54 16.43
C PRO A 35 -8.33 -12.97 16.07
N VAL A 36 -7.37 -12.55 16.88
CA VAL A 36 -5.95 -12.92 16.77
C VAL A 36 -5.57 -13.73 18.00
N GLU A 37 -5.05 -14.93 17.76
CA GLU A 37 -4.53 -15.82 18.80
C GLU A 37 -3.07 -16.13 18.49
N ILE A 38 -2.24 -16.17 19.53
CA ILE A 38 -0.84 -16.57 19.42
C ILE A 38 -0.73 -18.01 19.89
N LEU A 39 -0.17 -18.87 19.04
CA LEU A 39 0.15 -20.25 19.38
C LEU A 39 1.66 -20.39 19.58
N THR A 40 2.06 -20.85 20.76
CA THR A 40 3.45 -21.15 21.13
C THR A 40 3.58 -22.59 21.61
N ALA A 41 4.81 -23.04 21.92
CA ALA A 41 5.02 -24.35 22.54
C ALA A 41 4.37 -24.46 23.94
N GLN A 42 4.15 -23.31 24.60
CA GLN A 42 3.57 -23.20 25.94
C GLN A 42 2.03 -23.21 25.92
N GLY A 43 1.41 -23.15 24.73
CA GLY A 43 -0.04 -23.14 24.55
C GLY A 43 -0.53 -21.98 23.69
N ARG A 44 -1.85 -21.81 23.68
CA ARG A 44 -2.57 -20.77 22.92
C ARG A 44 -2.95 -19.62 23.87
N SER A 45 -2.81 -18.38 23.41
CA SER A 45 -3.30 -17.20 24.13
C SER A 45 -4.83 -17.12 24.10
N ASP A 46 -5.40 -16.27 24.96
CA ASP A 46 -6.77 -15.79 24.74
C ASP A 46 -6.86 -15.01 23.41
N PRO A 47 -8.02 -15.02 22.73
CA PRO A 47 -8.20 -14.28 21.48
C PRO A 47 -8.24 -12.77 21.74
N LEU A 48 -7.36 -12.04 21.05
CA LEU A 48 -7.41 -10.59 20.96
C LEU A 48 -8.27 -10.18 19.76
N LEU A 49 -9.37 -9.49 20.00
CA LEU A 49 -10.19 -8.93 18.93
C LEU A 49 -9.55 -7.67 18.35
N VAL A 50 -9.17 -7.72 17.08
CA VAL A 50 -8.70 -6.56 16.31
C VAL A 50 -9.87 -6.05 15.48
N THR A 51 -10.38 -4.88 15.83
CA THR A 51 -11.45 -4.20 15.09
C THR A 51 -10.92 -2.91 14.47
N ARG A 52 -11.29 -2.66 13.22
CA ARG A 52 -11.04 -1.41 12.52
C ARG A 52 -12.33 -0.93 11.88
N GLN A 53 -12.66 0.35 12.07
CA GLN A 53 -13.87 0.98 11.51
C GLN A 53 -13.78 1.26 10.00
N GLN A 54 -12.74 0.75 9.34
CA GLN A 54 -12.43 0.95 7.94
C GLN A 54 -11.84 -0.36 7.38
N CYS A 55 -12.30 -0.82 6.22
CA CYS A 55 -11.84 -2.07 5.59
C CYS A 55 -10.44 -2.02 4.97
N CYS A 56 -9.91 -0.82 4.71
CA CYS A 56 -8.64 -0.63 4.02
C CYS A 56 -7.74 0.31 4.82
N ALA A 57 -6.46 0.00 4.93
CA ALA A 57 -5.46 0.87 5.54
C ALA A 57 -4.39 1.17 4.49
N PRO A 58 -4.72 1.88 3.41
CA PRO A 58 -3.79 2.06 2.30
C PRO A 58 -2.53 2.79 2.79
N GLY A 59 -1.38 2.32 2.34
CA GLY A 59 -0.10 2.95 2.66
C GLY A 59 0.88 2.73 1.53
N LEU A 60 1.54 3.80 1.10
CA LEU A 60 2.63 3.72 0.15
C LEU A 60 3.95 3.44 0.86
N PHE A 61 4.78 2.58 0.28
CA PHE A 61 6.14 2.38 0.76
C PHE A 61 7.00 3.57 0.37
N ARG A 62 7.86 3.99 1.31
CA ARG A 62 8.64 5.23 1.20
C ARG A 62 10.11 4.91 1.39
N TYR A 63 10.98 5.62 0.67
CA TYR A 63 12.42 5.51 0.89
C TYR A 63 12.75 5.95 2.33
N PRO A 64 13.66 5.26 3.04
CA PRO A 64 14.06 5.68 4.38
C PRO A 64 14.82 7.01 4.39
N ALA A 65 15.36 7.42 3.23
CA ALA A 65 16.00 8.71 3.05
C ALA A 65 15.02 9.89 3.17
N ALA A 66 15.57 11.10 3.39
CA ALA A 66 14.78 12.32 3.56
C ALA A 66 13.61 12.18 4.56
N GLY A 67 13.82 11.43 5.64
CA GLY A 67 12.83 11.22 6.70
C GLY A 67 11.59 10.42 6.26
N GLY A 68 11.69 9.58 5.23
CA GLY A 68 10.52 8.82 4.77
C GLY A 68 9.59 9.60 3.85
N LYS A 69 10.03 10.72 3.27
CA LYS A 69 9.15 11.61 2.49
C LYS A 69 8.70 11.00 1.16
N TYR A 70 9.63 10.43 0.39
CA TYR A 70 9.38 10.08 -1.01
C TYR A 70 8.88 8.64 -1.17
N VAL A 71 7.85 8.45 -2.01
CA VAL A 71 7.35 7.12 -2.38
C VAL A 71 8.42 6.32 -3.12
N VAL A 72 8.51 5.01 -2.83
CA VAL A 72 9.28 4.07 -3.65
C VAL A 72 8.54 3.87 -4.96
N ALA A 73 9.11 4.42 -6.02
CA ALA A 73 8.58 4.30 -7.37
C ALA A 73 9.70 4.02 -8.37
N GLN A 74 9.38 3.33 -9.45
CA GLN A 74 10.30 3.05 -10.54
C GLN A 74 9.57 3.04 -11.89
N THR A 75 10.28 3.32 -12.97
CA THR A 75 9.75 3.12 -14.33
C THR A 75 9.73 1.62 -14.70
N PRO A 76 9.01 1.20 -15.75
CA PRO A 76 9.00 -0.19 -16.22
C PRO A 76 10.38 -0.77 -16.57
N ASP A 77 11.33 0.08 -16.97
CA ASP A 77 12.73 -0.27 -17.24
C ASP A 77 13.62 -0.27 -15.97
N GLY A 78 13.04 -0.06 -14.79
CA GLY A 78 13.72 -0.19 -13.50
C GLY A 78 14.46 1.08 -13.04
N VAL A 79 14.18 2.24 -13.64
CA VAL A 79 14.78 3.50 -13.18
C VAL A 79 14.04 4.00 -11.95
N PHE A 80 14.76 4.17 -10.84
CA PHE A 80 14.19 4.65 -9.59
C PHE A 80 13.82 6.13 -9.64
N ILE A 81 12.64 6.43 -9.12
CA ILE A 81 12.07 7.77 -9.08
C ILE A 81 12.32 8.45 -7.73
N GLY A 82 12.72 9.72 -7.78
CA GLY A 82 12.95 10.59 -6.62
C GLY A 82 13.91 11.74 -6.97
N PRO A 83 14.16 12.69 -6.06
CA PRO A 83 15.21 13.68 -6.25
C PRO A 83 16.55 13.03 -6.60
N PRO A 84 17.39 13.62 -7.46
CA PRO A 84 18.71 13.08 -7.76
C PRO A 84 19.54 12.86 -6.49
N GLY A 85 20.10 11.65 -6.32
CA GLY A 85 20.90 11.30 -5.15
C GLY A 85 20.09 11.13 -3.86
N LEU A 86 18.77 10.88 -3.96
CA LEU A 86 17.90 10.70 -2.80
C LEU A 86 18.41 9.60 -1.85
N VAL A 87 18.87 8.48 -2.39
CA VAL A 87 19.40 7.35 -1.60
C VAL A 87 20.89 7.19 -1.95
N PRO A 88 21.80 7.22 -0.96
CA PRO A 88 23.23 7.02 -1.21
C PRO A 88 23.51 5.69 -1.93
N GLY A 89 24.26 5.74 -3.03
CA GLY A 89 24.60 4.56 -3.84
C GLY A 89 23.49 4.08 -4.79
N LEU A 90 22.33 4.74 -4.82
CA LEU A 90 21.25 4.47 -5.76
C LEU A 90 21.05 5.66 -6.69
N SER A 91 21.07 5.42 -8.00
CA SER A 91 20.73 6.46 -8.97
C SER A 91 19.22 6.64 -9.03
N THR A 92 18.76 7.84 -8.69
CA THR A 92 17.35 8.27 -8.76
C THR A 92 17.20 9.48 -9.68
N ARG A 93 16.04 9.61 -10.33
CA ARG A 93 15.68 10.83 -11.07
C ARG A 93 14.21 11.21 -10.85
N PRO A 94 13.83 12.48 -11.04
CA PRO A 94 12.42 12.86 -11.06
C PRO A 94 11.63 12.09 -12.12
N ALA A 95 10.33 11.95 -11.84
CA ALA A 95 9.37 11.45 -12.81
C ALA A 95 9.09 12.51 -13.87
N ARG A 96 8.85 12.09 -15.11
CA ARG A 96 8.52 12.95 -16.24
C ARG A 96 7.03 12.89 -16.54
N PRO A 97 6.37 14.02 -16.80
CA PRO A 97 5.00 14.03 -17.32
C PRO A 97 4.78 13.01 -18.44
N GLY A 98 3.69 12.24 -18.34
CA GLY A 98 3.28 11.25 -19.33
C GLY A 98 3.99 9.89 -19.25
N GLU A 99 5.07 9.74 -18.47
CA GLU A 99 5.70 8.43 -18.29
C GLU A 99 4.93 7.56 -17.31
N MET A 100 5.05 6.23 -17.44
CA MET A 100 4.48 5.30 -16.48
C MET A 100 5.47 5.07 -15.35
N VAL A 101 4.98 5.11 -14.12
CA VAL A 101 5.72 4.73 -12.91
C VAL A 101 4.94 3.68 -12.13
N THR A 102 5.67 2.74 -11.56
CA THR A 102 5.17 1.69 -10.68
C THR A 102 5.50 2.05 -9.25
N MET A 103 4.50 2.10 -8.39
CA MET A 103 4.60 2.34 -6.95
C MET A 103 4.20 1.10 -6.16
N TYR A 104 4.69 0.98 -4.93
CA TYR A 104 4.39 -0.16 -4.06
C TYR A 104 3.78 0.28 -2.73
N GLY A 105 2.95 -0.57 -2.15
CA GLY A 105 2.29 -0.28 -0.88
C GLY A 105 1.57 -1.48 -0.26
N THR A 106 0.73 -1.19 0.73
CA THR A 106 -0.04 -2.19 1.49
C THR A 106 -1.45 -1.71 1.81
N GLY A 107 -2.31 -2.62 2.24
CA GLY A 107 -3.60 -2.31 2.86
C GLY A 107 -4.68 -1.72 1.94
N PHE A 108 -4.55 -1.84 0.62
CA PHE A 108 -5.53 -1.33 -0.36
C PHE A 108 -6.84 -2.15 -0.44
N GLY A 109 -6.98 -3.21 0.38
CA GLY A 109 -8.23 -3.97 0.51
C GLY A 109 -8.32 -5.24 -0.35
N PRO A 110 -9.49 -5.87 -0.39
CA PRO A 110 -9.67 -7.14 -1.08
C PRO A 110 -9.45 -7.02 -2.59
N THR A 111 -9.26 -8.16 -3.24
CA THR A 111 -9.07 -8.27 -4.69
C THR A 111 -10.17 -9.06 -5.36
N ASN A 112 -10.26 -8.93 -6.69
CA ASN A 112 -11.05 -9.79 -7.56
C ASN A 112 -10.15 -10.41 -8.66
N PRO A 113 -9.95 -11.75 -8.69
CA PRO A 113 -10.53 -12.75 -7.79
C PRO A 113 -10.03 -12.60 -6.32
N PRO A 114 -10.81 -13.07 -5.33
CA PRO A 114 -10.43 -12.97 -3.93
C PRO A 114 -9.23 -13.88 -3.62
N ILE A 115 -8.24 -13.32 -2.92
CA ILE A 115 -7.08 -14.06 -2.42
C ILE A 115 -7.27 -14.32 -0.93
N PRO A 116 -7.41 -15.58 -0.49
CA PRO A 116 -7.56 -15.88 0.93
C PRO A 116 -6.32 -15.44 1.74
N PRO A 117 -6.52 -14.93 2.97
CA PRO A 117 -5.42 -14.65 3.88
C PRO A 117 -4.50 -15.87 4.08
N GLY A 118 -3.20 -15.65 4.26
CA GLY A 118 -2.24 -16.76 4.44
C GLY A 118 -1.82 -17.49 3.15
N THR A 119 -2.30 -17.06 1.97
CA THR A 119 -1.84 -17.60 0.68
C THR A 119 -0.52 -16.96 0.27
N ALA A 120 0.53 -17.76 0.07
CA ALA A 120 1.89 -17.25 -0.19
C ALA A 120 2.14 -16.94 -1.66
N ALA A 121 1.55 -17.75 -2.55
CA ALA A 121 1.73 -17.65 -3.99
C ALA A 121 0.36 -17.59 -4.68
N PHE A 122 0.18 -16.57 -5.50
CA PHE A 122 -1.03 -16.33 -6.28
C PHE A 122 -0.67 -15.48 -7.51
N ALA A 123 -1.50 -15.54 -8.55
CA ALA A 123 -1.39 -14.61 -9.66
C ALA A 123 -1.81 -13.19 -9.20
N PRO A 124 -1.22 -12.11 -9.74
CA PRO A 124 -1.66 -10.75 -9.46
C PRO A 124 -3.18 -10.58 -9.60
N ALA A 125 -3.81 -9.95 -8.61
CA ALA A 125 -5.25 -9.73 -8.60
C ALA A 125 -5.57 -8.25 -8.35
N VAL A 126 -6.52 -7.71 -9.12
CA VAL A 126 -6.89 -6.30 -9.09
C VAL A 126 -7.70 -5.99 -7.83
N THR A 127 -7.53 -4.81 -7.24
CA THR A 127 -8.32 -4.38 -6.08
C THR A 127 -9.81 -4.34 -6.41
N THR A 128 -10.65 -4.78 -5.48
CA THR A 128 -12.12 -4.72 -5.63
C THR A 128 -12.63 -3.28 -5.59
N TYR A 129 -11.95 -2.42 -4.81
CA TYR A 129 -12.30 -1.02 -4.66
C TYR A 129 -11.41 -0.13 -5.53
N PRO A 130 -11.95 1.00 -6.04
CA PRO A 130 -11.13 2.01 -6.70
C PRO A 130 -10.02 2.51 -5.77
N VAL A 131 -8.82 2.63 -6.34
CA VAL A 131 -7.67 3.25 -5.70
C VAL A 131 -7.46 4.62 -6.31
N LEU A 132 -7.23 5.63 -5.46
CA LEU A 132 -6.96 7.00 -5.87
C LEU A 132 -5.70 7.49 -5.17
N LEU A 133 -4.96 8.38 -5.83
CA LEU A 133 -3.91 9.18 -5.22
C LEU A 133 -4.37 10.63 -5.22
N GLU A 134 -4.78 11.11 -4.05
CA GLU A 134 -5.22 12.49 -3.89
C GLU A 134 -4.01 13.42 -3.75
N THR A 135 -4.05 14.53 -4.47
CA THR A 135 -3.08 15.63 -4.31
C THR A 135 -3.78 16.84 -3.70
N ASP A 136 -3.08 17.97 -3.59
CA ASP A 136 -3.68 19.20 -3.05
C ASP A 136 -4.68 19.84 -4.02
N SER A 137 -4.63 19.52 -5.32
CA SER A 137 -5.43 20.21 -6.35
C SER A 137 -6.08 19.29 -7.38
N PHE A 138 -5.68 18.02 -7.48
CA PHE A 138 -6.24 17.04 -8.40
C PHE A 138 -6.13 15.61 -7.85
N MET A 139 -6.82 14.67 -8.50
CA MET A 139 -6.72 13.24 -8.20
C MET A 139 -6.03 12.51 -9.34
N VAL A 140 -5.20 11.52 -9.00
CA VAL A 140 -4.58 10.60 -9.95
C VAL A 140 -5.15 9.21 -9.75
N THR A 141 -5.72 8.64 -10.81
CA THR A 141 -6.18 7.25 -10.82
C THR A 141 -5.08 6.37 -11.41
N PRO A 142 -4.58 5.37 -10.67
CA PRO A 142 -3.67 4.38 -11.24
C PRO A 142 -4.32 3.68 -12.45
N SER A 143 -3.56 3.46 -13.51
CA SER A 143 -4.00 2.66 -14.65
C SER A 143 -4.15 1.18 -14.29
N TRP A 144 -3.48 0.75 -13.22
CA TRP A 144 -3.64 -0.57 -12.62
C TRP A 144 -3.30 -0.52 -11.12
N ALA A 145 -4.07 -1.24 -10.29
CA ALA A 145 -3.77 -1.43 -8.87
C ALA A 145 -4.16 -2.85 -8.45
N GLY A 146 -3.26 -3.56 -7.77
CA GLY A 146 -3.53 -4.94 -7.39
C GLY A 146 -2.53 -5.53 -6.41
N LEU A 147 -2.93 -6.63 -5.78
CA LEU A 147 -2.10 -7.42 -4.88
C LEU A 147 -1.19 -8.33 -5.71
N ILE A 148 0.11 -8.27 -5.47
CA ILE A 148 1.14 -9.03 -6.21
C ILE A 148 1.97 -9.96 -5.32
N GLY A 149 1.78 -9.88 -4.00
CA GLY A 149 2.38 -10.75 -3.00
C GLY A 149 1.73 -10.53 -1.64
N PRO A 150 2.02 -11.34 -0.62
CA PRO A 150 1.37 -11.22 0.69
C PRO A 150 1.50 -9.82 1.28
N GLY A 151 0.39 -9.08 1.32
CA GLY A 151 0.34 -7.69 1.80
C GLY A 151 1.03 -6.65 0.90
N LEU A 152 1.56 -7.06 -0.27
CA LEU A 152 2.25 -6.20 -1.22
C LEU A 152 1.32 -5.86 -2.40
N TYR A 153 1.01 -4.58 -2.54
CA TYR A 153 0.27 -4.03 -3.66
C TYR A 153 1.20 -3.27 -4.58
N GLN A 154 0.90 -3.33 -5.87
CA GLN A 154 1.52 -2.53 -6.90
C GLN A 154 0.48 -1.60 -7.53
N LEU A 155 0.87 -0.36 -7.80
CA LEU A 155 0.09 0.66 -8.50
C LEU A 155 0.88 1.14 -9.71
N ASN A 156 0.31 1.07 -10.91
CA ASN A 156 0.89 1.67 -12.11
C ASN A 156 0.19 3.01 -12.36
N VAL A 157 0.97 4.07 -12.48
CA VAL A 157 0.48 5.45 -12.55
C VAL A 157 1.10 6.13 -13.76
N VAL A 158 0.28 6.78 -14.59
CA VAL A 158 0.79 7.73 -15.59
C VAL A 158 1.02 9.06 -14.89
N VAL A 159 2.24 9.57 -14.96
CA VAL A 159 2.63 10.81 -14.30
C VAL A 159 1.85 11.99 -14.91
N PRO A 160 1.15 12.80 -14.11
CA PRO A 160 0.32 13.89 -14.61
C PRO A 160 1.18 14.99 -15.25
N ASP A 161 0.63 15.70 -16.24
CA ASP A 161 1.27 16.88 -16.84
C ASP A 161 1.04 18.12 -15.97
N VAL A 162 2.01 18.37 -15.10
CA VAL A 162 2.00 19.44 -14.11
C VAL A 162 3.34 20.20 -14.13
N PRO A 163 3.42 21.40 -13.52
CA PRO A 163 4.69 22.10 -13.35
C PRO A 163 5.72 21.26 -12.57
N ASP A 164 7.00 21.60 -12.70
CA ASP A 164 8.06 20.92 -11.97
C ASP A 164 7.90 21.14 -10.46
N GLY A 165 7.98 20.07 -9.65
CA GLY A 165 7.78 20.16 -8.20
C GLY A 165 7.68 18.83 -7.47
N ASP A 166 7.55 18.91 -6.15
CA ASP A 166 7.20 17.78 -5.29
C ASP A 166 5.68 17.77 -5.08
N TYR A 167 5.03 16.66 -5.41
CA TYR A 167 3.58 16.50 -5.30
C TYR A 167 3.23 15.52 -4.19
N ARG A 168 2.34 15.95 -3.29
CA ARG A 168 1.75 15.10 -2.24
C ARG A 168 0.80 14.10 -2.88
N PHE A 169 1.01 12.82 -2.62
CA PHE A 169 0.12 11.71 -2.94
C PHE A 169 -0.38 11.09 -1.63
N ASN A 170 -1.67 11.26 -1.37
CA ASN A 170 -2.38 10.54 -0.32
C ASN A 170 -3.12 9.35 -0.93
N PRO A 171 -2.75 8.10 -0.58
CA PRO A 171 -3.39 6.93 -1.15
C PRO A 171 -4.74 6.69 -0.48
N ARG A 172 -5.76 6.52 -1.30
CA ARG A 172 -7.12 6.23 -0.85
C ARG A 172 -7.63 4.93 -1.47
N ALA A 173 -8.30 4.12 -0.65
CA ALA A 173 -8.98 2.90 -1.06
C ALA A 173 -10.35 2.83 -0.36
N ALA A 174 -11.42 2.71 -1.14
CA ALA A 174 -12.79 2.89 -0.65
C ALA A 174 -12.92 4.22 0.13
N ALA A 175 -13.44 4.18 1.36
CA ALA A 175 -13.57 5.35 2.24
C ALA A 175 -12.39 5.53 3.21
N SER A 176 -11.23 4.91 2.92
CA SER A 176 -10.06 4.95 3.81
C SER A 176 -8.89 5.65 3.15
N ASP A 177 -8.31 6.59 3.89
CA ASP A 177 -7.13 7.35 3.50
C ASP A 177 -5.88 6.81 4.19
N GLY A 178 -4.75 7.00 3.52
CA GLY A 178 -3.44 6.61 4.00
C GLY A 178 -2.61 7.77 4.51
N ALA A 179 -1.35 7.48 4.81
CA ALA A 179 -0.36 8.51 5.09
C ALA A 179 0.17 9.13 3.79
N ASP A 180 0.49 10.42 3.84
CA ASP A 180 1.07 11.13 2.71
C ASP A 180 2.46 10.58 2.33
N ALA A 181 2.69 10.55 1.03
CA ALA A 181 4.01 10.36 0.40
C ALA A 181 4.18 11.39 -0.72
N TRP A 182 5.42 11.67 -1.12
CA TRP A 182 5.70 12.63 -2.19
C TRP A 182 6.38 11.97 -3.38
N ILE A 183 6.10 12.50 -4.56
CA ILE A 183 6.83 12.21 -5.80
C ILE A 183 7.37 13.52 -6.39
N THR A 184 8.61 13.51 -6.85
CA THR A 184 9.20 14.64 -7.59
C THR A 184 8.91 14.47 -9.07
N ILE A 185 8.28 15.47 -9.68
CA ILE A 185 7.97 15.54 -11.11
C ILE A 185 8.80 16.66 -11.74
N ARG A 186 9.53 16.38 -12.83
CA ARG A 186 10.26 17.38 -13.65
C ARG A 186 10.32 16.96 -15.11
N ARG A 187 10.35 17.94 -16.02
CA ARG A 187 10.53 17.71 -17.47
C ARG A 187 11.95 17.28 -17.83
#